data_AF-A0A522MCI5-F1
#
_entry.id   AF-A0A522MCI5-F1
#
_cell.length_a   1.000
_cell.length_b   1.000
_cell.length_c   1.000
_cell.angle_alpha   90.00
_cell.angle_beta   90.00
_cell.angle_gamma   90.00
#
_symmetry.space_group_name_H-M   'P 1'
#
loop_
_entity.id
_entity.type
_entity.pdbx_description
1 polymer ?
#
loop_
_entity_poly.entity_id
_entity_poly.type
_entity_poly.pdbx_seq_one_letter_code
_entity_poly.pdbx_strand_id
1 'polypeptide(L)'
;MSSKVSKGRRQTSTGQTSPVVRRAFSMQEADAQLIEALRVRCATQGMLMNQSEVVRVGLRVLAEMSDEELRNRAAKLERLTVLRPKHPK
;
A
#
# COMPACT_ATOMS: atom_id res chain seq x y z
N MET A 1 26.16 -25.29 -40.05
CA MET A 1 26.99 -24.27 -39.36
C MET A 1 26.09 -23.38 -38.54
N SER A 2 26.43 -23.23 -37.26
CA SER A 2 25.72 -22.50 -36.23
C SER A 2 25.66 -21.00 -36.50
N SER A 3 24.55 -20.36 -36.13
CA SER A 3 24.61 -19.05 -35.49
C SER A 3 23.34 -18.82 -34.66
N LYS A 4 23.47 -19.04 -33.35
CA LYS A 4 22.48 -18.67 -32.34
C LYS A 4 22.47 -17.14 -32.23
N VAL A 5 21.32 -16.52 -32.47
CA VAL A 5 21.09 -15.10 -32.20
C VAL A 5 20.84 -14.94 -30.69
N SER A 6 21.83 -14.44 -29.98
CA SER A 6 21.76 -14.04 -28.57
C SER A 6 20.99 -12.73 -28.44
N LYS A 7 19.73 -12.81 -27.98
CA LYS A 7 18.90 -11.62 -27.73
C LYS A 7 19.39 -10.92 -26.45
N GLY A 8 19.88 -9.71 -26.61
CA GLY A 8 20.57 -8.91 -25.60
C GLY A 8 19.79 -8.70 -24.30
N ARG A 9 20.50 -8.86 -23.20
CA ARG A 9 20.08 -8.49 -21.84
C ARG A 9 20.06 -6.97 -21.75
N ARG A 10 18.87 -6.36 -21.64
CA ARG A 10 18.76 -4.92 -21.34
C ARG A 10 19.33 -4.66 -19.94
N GLN A 11 20.50 -4.04 -19.90
CA GLN A 11 20.99 -3.32 -18.73
C GLN A 11 20.20 -2.00 -18.63
N THR A 12 19.47 -1.81 -17.53
CA THR A 12 18.91 -0.51 -17.15
C THR A 12 19.61 -0.02 -15.91
N SER A 13 20.45 1.00 -16.14
CA SER A 13 20.97 2.03 -15.24
C SER A 13 20.63 1.96 -13.74
N THR A 14 21.69 1.89 -12.95
CA THR A 14 21.74 2.07 -11.49
C THR A 14 21.54 3.53 -11.10
N GLY A 15 20.28 3.98 -11.03
CA GLY A 15 19.88 5.01 -10.07
C GLY A 15 19.46 4.30 -8.80
N GLN A 16 20.08 4.61 -7.66
CA GLN A 16 19.81 4.02 -6.33
C GLN A 16 18.33 4.25 -5.94
N THR A 17 17.45 3.42 -6.49
CA THR A 17 16.06 3.29 -6.06
C THR A 17 16.05 2.17 -5.04
N SER A 18 15.68 2.50 -3.81
CA SER A 18 15.56 1.50 -2.75
C SER A 18 14.68 0.34 -3.25
N PRO A 19 15.02 -0.91 -2.90
CA PRO A 19 14.30 -2.07 -3.40
C PRO A 19 12.82 -1.97 -3.03
N VAL A 20 11.94 -2.21 -4.01
CA VAL A 20 10.49 -2.25 -3.79
C VAL A 20 10.14 -3.53 -3.02
N VAL A 21 9.70 -3.39 -1.77
CA VAL A 21 9.21 -4.52 -0.95
C VAL A 21 7.71 -4.67 -1.16
N ARG A 22 7.29 -5.82 -1.70
CA ARG A 22 5.87 -6.15 -1.89
C ARG A 22 5.33 -6.84 -0.64
N ARG A 23 4.18 -6.37 -0.13
CA ARG A 23 3.45 -6.97 0.99
C ARG A 23 1.98 -7.09 0.61
N ALA A 24 1.40 -8.26 0.83
CA ALA A 24 -0.04 -8.47 0.78
C ALA A 24 -0.59 -8.47 2.21
N PHE A 25 -1.70 -7.79 2.44
CA PHE A 25 -2.39 -7.79 3.73
C PHE A 25 -3.90 -7.66 3.53
N SER A 26 -4.66 -8.12 4.51
CA SER A 26 -6.11 -7.99 4.56
C SER A 26 -6.49 -6.73 5.31
N MET A 27 -7.61 -6.11 4.92
CA MET A 27 -8.20 -4.93 5.58
C MET A 27 -9.71 -5.07 5.64
N GLN A 28 -10.39 -4.30 6.49
CA GLN A 28 -11.85 -4.25 6.47
C GLN A 28 -12.32 -3.55 5.20
N GLU A 29 -13.56 -3.83 4.79
CA GLU A 29 -14.16 -3.16 3.64
C GLU A 29 -14.21 -1.64 3.84
N ALA A 30 -14.49 -1.19 5.06
CA ALA A 30 -14.51 0.23 5.41
C ALA A 30 -13.14 0.91 5.16
N ASP A 31 -12.03 0.22 5.46
CA ASP A 31 -10.68 0.74 5.21
C ASP A 31 -10.39 0.84 3.70
N ALA A 32 -10.80 -0.18 2.94
CA ALA A 32 -10.65 -0.17 1.48
C ALA A 32 -11.44 0.97 0.84
N GLN A 33 -12.68 1.18 1.29
CA GLN A 33 -13.53 2.29 0.84
C GLN A 33 -12.92 3.66 1.23
N LEU A 34 -12.33 3.77 2.43
CA LEU A 34 -11.66 4.98 2.88
C LEU A 34 -10.45 5.32 1.98
N ILE A 35 -9.67 4.32 1.56
CA ILE A 35 -8.56 4.52 0.63
C ILE A 35 -9.08 5.09 -0.70
N GLU A 36 -10.16 4.53 -1.26
CA GLU A 36 -10.72 5.02 -2.52
C GLU A 36 -11.30 6.44 -2.38
N ALA A 37 -11.98 6.75 -1.28
CA ALA A 37 -12.46 8.11 -1.01
C ALA A 37 -11.31 9.12 -0.95
N LEU A 38 -10.19 8.76 -0.31
CA LEU A 38 -8.98 9.60 -0.30
C LEU A 38 -8.38 9.79 -1.68
N ARG A 39 -8.35 8.74 -2.51
CA ARG A 39 -7.88 8.84 -3.90
C ARG A 39 -8.73 9.80 -4.71
N VAL A 40 -10.06 9.71 -4.61
CA VAL A 40 -10.98 10.65 -5.26
C VAL A 40 -10.73 12.07 -4.77
N ARG A 41 -10.60 12.29 -3.46
CA ARG A 41 -10.30 13.61 -2.89
C ARG A 41 -9.01 14.19 -3.45
N CYS A 42 -7.94 13.39 -3.52
CA CYS A 42 -6.67 13.83 -4.13
C CYS A 42 -6.83 14.12 -5.63
N ALA A 43 -7.59 13.30 -6.37
CA ALA A 43 -7.84 13.52 -7.79
C ALA A 43 -8.58 14.83 -8.07
N THR A 44 -9.53 15.23 -7.21
CA THR A 44 -10.20 16.55 -7.34
C THR A 44 -9.25 17.74 -7.19
N GLN A 45 -8.06 17.51 -6.64
CA GLN A 45 -6.99 18.50 -6.48
C GLN A 45 -5.88 18.32 -7.54
N GLY A 46 -6.09 17.48 -8.56
CA GLY A 46 -5.10 17.19 -9.60
C GLY A 46 -4.03 16.19 -9.20
N MET A 47 -4.15 15.53 -8.04
CA MET A 47 -3.19 14.54 -7.55
C MET A 47 -3.71 13.12 -7.79
N LEU A 48 -3.27 12.47 -8.87
CA LEU A 48 -3.60 11.08 -9.13
C LEU A 48 -2.74 10.17 -8.25
N MET A 49 -3.38 9.48 -7.30
CA MET A 49 -2.72 8.55 -6.39
C MET A 49 -3.21 7.11 -6.59
N ASN A 50 -2.30 6.14 -6.51
CA ASN A 50 -2.65 4.73 -6.36
C ASN A 50 -2.84 4.36 -4.87
N GLN A 51 -3.40 3.18 -4.60
CA GLN A 51 -3.67 2.72 -3.23
C GLN A 51 -2.40 2.66 -2.37
N SER A 52 -1.29 2.15 -2.93
CA SER A 52 0.00 2.08 -2.22
C SER A 52 0.57 3.46 -1.88
N GLU A 53 0.28 4.50 -2.65
CA GLU A 53 0.65 5.88 -2.35
C GLU A 53 -0.17 6.44 -1.21
N VAL A 54 -1.48 6.21 -1.19
CA VAL A 54 -2.35 6.64 -0.09
C VAL A 54 -1.90 6.01 1.22
N VAL A 55 -1.63 4.69 1.22
CA VAL A 55 -1.11 3.99 2.40
C VAL A 55 0.24 4.58 2.84
N ARG A 56 1.18 4.82 1.92
CA ARG A 56 2.49 5.41 2.26
C ARG A 56 2.38 6.83 2.82
N VAL A 57 1.46 7.66 2.31
CA VAL A 57 1.19 8.99 2.87
C VAL A 57 0.64 8.86 4.28
N GLY A 58 -0.34 7.97 4.50
CA GLY A 58 -0.89 7.71 5.82
C GLY A 58 0.19 7.27 6.82
N LEU A 59 1.09 6.37 6.43
CA LEU A 59 2.20 5.93 7.29
C LEU A 59 3.17 7.06 7.65
N ARG A 60 3.46 7.98 6.73
CA ARG A 60 4.32 9.15 7.01
C ARG A 60 3.64 10.09 8.00
N VAL A 61 2.36 10.39 7.79
CA VAL A 61 1.57 11.21 8.70
C VAL A 61 1.53 10.60 10.10
N LEU A 62 1.36 9.28 10.22
CA LEU A 62 1.39 8.58 11.51
C LEU A 62 2.78 8.63 12.17
N ALA A 63 3.86 8.59 11.39
CA ALA A 63 5.24 8.66 11.90
C ALA A 63 5.65 10.06 12.38
N GLU A 64 4.96 11.10 11.91
CA GLU A 64 5.18 12.50 12.31
C GLU A 64 4.35 12.90 13.54
N MET A 65 3.36 12.09 13.93
CA MET A 65 2.55 12.32 15.13
C MET A 65 3.35 12.13 16.42
N SER A 66 2.93 12.81 17.48
CA SER A 66 3.41 12.51 18.82
C SER A 66 2.95 11.13 19.30
N ASP A 67 3.69 10.52 20.23
CA ASP A 67 3.32 9.23 20.82
C ASP A 67 1.91 9.24 21.44
N GLU A 68 1.52 10.36 22.04
CA GLU A 68 0.19 10.51 22.64
C GLU A 68 -0.92 10.52 21.58
N GLU A 69 -0.75 11.27 20.49
CA GLU A 69 -1.70 11.29 19.38
C GLU A 69 -1.80 9.93 18.71
N LEU A 70 -0.65 9.30 18.45
CA LEU A 70 -0.60 7.98 17.84
C LEU A 70 -1.33 6.95 18.71
N ARG A 71 -1.09 6.94 20.02
CA ARG A 71 -1.79 6.07 20.98
C ARG A 71 -3.30 6.32 20.96
N ASN A 72 -3.72 7.58 20.97
CA ASN A 72 -5.14 7.94 20.97
C ASN A 72 -5.85 7.53 19.66
N ARG A 73 -5.14 7.58 18.52
CA ARG A 73 -5.66 7.10 17.23
C ARG A 73 -5.70 5.58 17.18
N ALA A 74 -4.63 4.91 17.62
CA ALA A 74 -4.52 3.46 17.62
C ALA A 74 -5.56 2.80 18.54
N ALA A 75 -5.88 3.42 19.67
CA ALA A 75 -6.91 2.93 20.59
C ALA A 75 -8.33 2.89 19.99
N LYS A 76 -8.58 3.63 18.90
CA LYS A 76 -9.87 3.67 18.20
C LYS A 76 -9.96 2.68 17.04
N LEU A 77 -8.87 1.99 16.70
CA LEU A 77 -8.88 0.99 15.65
C LEU A 77 -9.55 -0.29 16.16
N GLU A 78 -10.63 -0.68 15.50
CA GLU A 78 -11.23 -1.99 15.73
C GLU A 78 -10.27 -3.09 15.25
N ARG A 79 -10.16 -4.17 16.03
CA ARG A 79 -9.41 -5.34 15.58
C ARG A 79 -10.10 -5.95 14.37
N LEU A 80 -9.31 -6.26 13.34
CA LEU A 80 -9.76 -7.03 12.18
C LEU A 80 -10.46 -8.30 12.66
N THR A 81 -11.79 -8.32 12.54
CA THR A 81 -12.57 -9.51 12.85
C THR A 81 -12.51 -10.41 11.62
N VAL A 82 -11.54 -11.32 11.59
CA VAL A 82 -11.53 -12.40 10.60
C VAL A 82 -12.67 -13.33 10.96
N LEU A 83 -13.85 -13.12 10.35
CA LEU A 83 -14.92 -14.10 10.36
C LEU A 83 -14.39 -15.33 9.62
N ARG A 84 -13.80 -16.28 10.37
CA ARG A 84 -13.43 -17.58 9.85
C ARG A 84 -14.75 -18.24 9.40
N PRO A 85 -14.95 -18.59 8.12
CA PRO A 85 -16.17 -19.26 7.71
C PRO A 85 -16.29 -20.55 8.52
N LYS A 86 -17.34 -20.65 9.34
CA LYS A 86 -17.78 -21.94 9.88
C LYS A 86 -18.27 -22.72 8.67
N HIS A 87 -17.43 -23.56 8.08
CA HIS A 87 -17.91 -24.55 7.12
C HIS A 87 -18.99 -25.39 7.82
N PRO A 88 -20.25 -25.40 7.33
CA PRO A 88 -21.17 -26.46 7.72
C PRO A 88 -20.65 -27.74 7.05
N LYS A 89 -20.50 -28.80 7.86
CA LYS A 89 -20.32 -30.17 7.36
C LYS A 89 -21.61 -30.67 6.74
#